data_AF-A0A317U7E7-F1
#
_entry.id   AF-A0A317U7E7-F1
#
_cell.length_a   1.000
_cell.length_b   1.000
_cell.length_c   1.000
_cell.angle_alpha   90.00
_cell.angle_beta   90.00
_cell.angle_gamma   90.00
#
_symmetry.space_group_name_H-M   'P 1'
#
loop_
_entity.id
_entity.type
_entity.pdbx_description
1 polymer ?
#
loop_
_entity_poly.entity_id
_entity_poly.type
_entity_poly.pdbx_seq_one_letter_code
_entity_poly.pdbx_strand_id
1 'polypeptide(L)'
;MTNGISDQVLRNTHEKGKISSSSLNFEPKSIFNEVEAEFKKEDYIFCDDLGNEWADHITFNMQEPSISFIHSKFGETSTSASNLHDVVGQAIKNLGNMYFTPDDFMLRKKDKLIKTYNQSDIIRLRQGNRSELKNHLCIIQRNPQLYRKCILVCSFISKNEITNQFNSIKKGKKVKGNITQLLWIVSSFVHAAKEMNVIPVIYSKP
;
A
#
# COMPACT_ATOMS: atom_id res chain seq x y z
N MET A 1 -10.33 -9.28 15.01
CA MET A 1 -9.86 -9.39 13.61
C MET A 1 -10.11 -8.12 12.78
N THR A 2 -10.88 -7.13 13.26
CA THR A 2 -11.16 -5.87 12.54
C THR A 2 -10.14 -4.74 12.78
N ASN A 3 -9.21 -4.89 13.73
CA ASN A 3 -8.22 -3.86 14.09
C ASN A 3 -7.22 -3.49 12.97
N GLY A 4 -7.31 -4.09 11.78
CA GLY A 4 -6.45 -3.80 10.62
C GLY A 4 -7.11 -2.98 9.52
N ILE A 5 -8.41 -2.67 9.60
CA ILE A 5 -9.14 -1.92 8.55
C ILE A 5 -9.42 -0.50 9.05
N SER A 6 -8.68 0.48 8.52
CA SER A 6 -8.87 1.90 8.86
C SER A 6 -9.92 2.54 7.95
N ASP A 7 -10.71 3.45 8.51
CA ASP A 7 -11.66 4.25 7.73
C ASP A 7 -10.90 5.30 6.93
N GLN A 8 -10.93 5.20 5.61
CA GLN A 8 -10.56 6.30 4.73
C GLN A 8 -11.62 6.44 3.63
N VAL A 9 -12.03 7.68 3.38
CA VAL A 9 -13.06 7.96 2.39
C VAL A 9 -12.42 7.94 1.00
N LEU A 10 -12.20 6.73 0.47
CA LEU A 10 -11.76 6.48 -0.90
C LEU A 10 -12.86 6.92 -1.88
N ARG A 11 -12.69 8.10 -2.50
CA ARG A 11 -13.64 8.69 -3.48
C ARG A 11 -13.16 8.52 -4.92
N ASN A 12 -12.35 7.49 -5.14
CA ASN A 12 -11.64 7.30 -6.39
C ASN A 12 -12.56 6.81 -7.50
N THR A 13 -12.30 7.28 -8.72
CA THR A 13 -13.00 6.86 -9.95
C THR A 13 -12.17 5.91 -10.81
N HIS A 14 -10.87 5.82 -10.54
CA HIS A 14 -9.92 4.98 -11.28
C HIS A 14 -8.64 4.77 -10.46
N GLU A 15 -7.80 3.84 -10.88
CA GLU A 15 -6.54 3.55 -10.17
C GLU A 15 -5.52 4.69 -10.30
N LYS A 16 -5.21 5.08 -11.55
CA LYS A 16 -4.16 6.06 -11.90
C LYS A 16 -4.69 7.25 -12.71
N GLY A 17 -5.83 7.06 -13.39
CA GLY A 17 -6.39 8.01 -14.34
C GLY A 17 -5.68 7.99 -15.69
N LYS A 18 -5.97 8.98 -16.53
CA LYS A 18 -5.31 9.14 -17.83
C LYS A 18 -3.94 9.79 -17.64
N ILE A 19 -2.89 9.12 -18.12
CA ILE A 19 -1.52 9.62 -18.06
C ILE A 19 -1.07 9.99 -19.47
N SER A 20 -0.72 11.25 -19.66
CA SER A 20 -0.08 11.78 -20.87
C SER A 20 1.41 12.03 -20.64
N SER A 21 2.17 12.24 -21.71
CA SER A 21 3.59 12.61 -21.62
C SER A 21 3.83 13.85 -20.77
N SER A 22 2.93 14.84 -20.82
CA SER A 22 3.00 16.10 -20.06
C SER A 22 2.40 16.04 -18.66
N SER A 23 1.91 14.88 -18.20
CA SER A 23 1.33 14.75 -16.87
C SER A 23 2.41 14.93 -15.81
N LEU A 24 2.21 15.84 -14.85
CA LEU A 24 3.12 16.07 -13.71
C LEU A 24 2.67 15.34 -12.44
N ASN A 25 1.38 15.03 -12.36
CA ASN A 25 0.73 14.33 -11.25
C ASN A 25 -0.23 13.28 -11.77
N PHE A 26 -0.53 12.27 -10.95
CA PHE A 26 -1.66 11.39 -11.19
C PHE A 26 -2.98 12.17 -11.17
N GLU A 27 -3.96 11.72 -11.95
CA GLU A 27 -5.23 12.42 -12.11
C GLU A 27 -5.93 12.60 -10.74
N PRO A 28 -6.54 13.76 -10.47
CA PRO A 28 -7.35 13.94 -9.27
C PRO A 28 -8.38 12.82 -9.13
N LYS A 29 -8.62 12.33 -7.91
CA LYS A 29 -9.50 11.17 -7.61
C LYS A 29 -8.98 9.83 -8.16
N SER A 30 -7.70 9.73 -8.54
CA SER A 30 -7.04 8.42 -8.66
C SER A 30 -6.66 7.87 -7.29
N ILE A 31 -6.53 6.55 -7.15
CA ILE A 31 -5.99 5.95 -5.91
C ILE A 31 -4.56 6.44 -5.67
N PHE A 32 -3.75 6.56 -6.73
CA PHE A 32 -2.39 7.05 -6.60
C PHE A 32 -2.33 8.49 -6.07
N ASN A 33 -3.17 9.39 -6.61
CA ASN A 33 -3.26 10.77 -6.11
C ASN A 33 -3.77 10.84 -4.67
N GLU A 34 -4.78 10.05 -4.29
CA GLU A 34 -5.28 10.02 -2.92
C GLU A 34 -4.26 9.44 -1.93
N VAL A 35 -3.50 8.41 -2.32
CA VAL A 35 -2.39 7.87 -1.52
C VAL A 35 -1.32 8.95 -1.30
N GLU A 36 -0.88 9.64 -2.35
CA GLU A 36 0.08 10.73 -2.19
C GLU A 36 -0.43 11.84 -1.26
N ALA A 37 -1.72 12.18 -1.34
CA ALA A 37 -2.32 13.19 -0.48
C ALA A 37 -2.45 12.74 0.99
N GLU A 38 -2.78 11.47 1.23
CA GLU A 38 -2.91 10.89 2.57
C GLU A 38 -1.55 10.84 3.28
N PHE A 39 -0.51 10.42 2.55
CA PHE A 39 0.83 10.25 3.09
C PHE A 39 1.72 11.50 2.96
N LYS A 40 1.15 12.68 2.63
CA LYS A 40 1.90 13.95 2.48
C LYS A 40 2.71 14.40 3.70
N LYS A 41 2.44 13.81 4.87
CA LYS A 41 3.17 14.11 6.12
C LYS A 41 4.43 13.28 6.30
N GLU A 42 4.62 12.24 5.48
CA GLU A 42 5.82 11.39 5.49
C GLU A 42 7.01 12.16 4.93
N ASP A 43 8.22 11.97 5.46
CA ASP A 43 9.42 12.65 4.94
C ASP A 43 9.75 12.22 3.51
N TYR A 44 9.40 10.99 3.14
CA TYR A 44 9.60 10.45 1.81
C TYR A 44 8.37 9.74 1.28
N ILE A 45 8.08 9.96 0.00
CA ILE A 45 7.08 9.21 -0.78
C ILE A 45 7.70 8.87 -2.14
N PHE A 46 7.71 7.59 -2.49
CA PHE A 46 8.20 7.09 -3.77
C PHE A 46 7.09 6.35 -4.50
N CYS A 47 6.97 6.58 -5.80
CA CYS A 47 6.16 5.75 -6.70
C CYS A 47 7.07 4.68 -7.34
N ASP A 48 6.94 3.42 -6.93
CA ASP A 48 7.79 2.29 -7.37
C ASP A 48 7.14 1.36 -8.41
N ASP A 49 5.82 1.50 -8.64
CA ASP A 49 5.01 0.84 -9.68
C ASP A 49 5.73 0.79 -11.05
N LEU A 50 5.82 -0.41 -11.68
CA LEU A 50 6.08 -0.73 -13.12
C LEU A 50 6.69 -2.16 -13.32
N GLY A 51 5.94 -3.22 -13.00
CA GLY A 51 6.22 -4.64 -13.30
C GLY A 51 7.29 -5.40 -12.49
N ASN A 52 8.16 -4.72 -11.73
CA ASN A 52 9.17 -5.35 -10.84
C ASN A 52 9.35 -4.53 -9.56
N GLU A 53 8.24 -3.99 -9.07
CA GLU A 53 8.15 -3.18 -7.87
C GLU A 53 8.10 -4.02 -6.59
N TRP A 54 8.55 -3.37 -5.52
CA TRP A 54 8.32 -3.83 -4.16
C TRP A 54 6.91 -3.44 -3.69
N ALA A 55 6.42 -2.28 -4.12
CA ALA A 55 5.08 -1.78 -3.85
C ALA A 55 4.73 -0.70 -4.87
N ASP A 56 3.47 -0.26 -4.90
CA ASP A 56 3.09 0.87 -5.76
C ASP A 56 3.67 2.17 -5.22
N HIS A 57 3.55 2.36 -3.90
CA HIS A 57 4.24 3.41 -3.17
C HIS A 57 5.04 2.88 -1.99
N ILE A 58 6.13 3.57 -1.68
CA ILE A 58 6.94 3.36 -0.48
C ILE A 58 7.01 4.69 0.26
N THR A 59 6.80 4.69 1.57
CA THR A 59 6.94 5.90 2.40
C THR A 59 7.87 5.68 3.57
N PHE A 60 8.57 6.75 3.97
CA PHE A 60 9.38 6.78 5.19
C PHE A 60 8.97 7.96 6.06
N ASN A 61 8.85 7.69 7.36
CA ASN A 61 8.60 8.70 8.38
C ASN A 61 9.75 8.69 9.40
N MET A 62 10.41 9.82 9.57
CA MET A 62 11.56 9.99 10.44
C MET A 62 11.15 10.44 11.85
N GLN A 63 10.02 11.14 11.99
CA GLN A 63 9.52 11.59 13.30
C GLN A 63 8.83 10.46 14.07
N GLU A 64 8.05 9.65 13.37
CA GLU A 64 7.49 8.38 13.82
C GLU A 64 8.13 7.25 12.99
N PRO A 65 9.33 6.77 13.37
CA PRO A 65 10.16 5.84 12.59
C PRO A 65 9.36 4.73 11.93
N SER A 66 9.08 4.88 10.64
CA SER A 66 8.31 3.90 9.89
C SER A 66 8.69 3.78 8.43
N ILE A 67 8.51 2.56 7.92
CA ILE A 67 8.63 2.23 6.50
C ILE A 67 7.33 1.56 6.07
N SER A 68 6.64 2.15 5.10
CA SER A 68 5.38 1.61 4.58
C SER A 68 5.51 1.17 3.13
N PHE A 69 5.06 -0.06 2.83
CA PHE A 69 4.83 -0.55 1.47
C PHE A 69 3.35 -0.51 1.19
N ILE A 70 2.94 0.21 0.14
CA ILE A 70 1.54 0.49 -0.17
C ILE A 70 1.18 -0.14 -1.51
N HIS A 71 0.17 -1.01 -1.49
CA HIS A 71 -0.37 -1.70 -2.65
C HIS A 71 -1.79 -1.22 -2.92
N SER A 72 -1.98 -0.57 -4.06
CA SER A 72 -3.20 0.10 -4.48
C SER A 72 -3.88 -0.72 -5.56
N LYS A 73 -5.17 -1.01 -5.38
CA LYS A 73 -5.96 -1.66 -6.44
C LYS A 73 -7.34 -1.05 -6.54
N PHE A 74 -7.66 -0.58 -7.74
CA PHE A 74 -8.98 -0.06 -8.05
C PHE A 74 -9.94 -1.18 -8.48
N GLY A 75 -11.21 -1.04 -8.11
CA GLY A 75 -12.31 -1.81 -8.67
C GLY A 75 -13.67 -1.32 -8.20
N GLU A 76 -14.71 -1.79 -8.87
CA GLU A 76 -16.08 -1.57 -8.41
C GLU A 76 -16.33 -2.29 -7.08
N THR A 77 -17.15 -1.68 -6.23
CA THR A 77 -17.47 -2.23 -4.92
C THR A 77 -18.16 -3.58 -5.09
N SER A 78 -17.52 -4.63 -4.60
CA SER A 78 -18.03 -6.00 -4.70
C SER A 78 -17.53 -6.84 -3.53
N THR A 79 -18.23 -7.94 -3.26
CA THR A 79 -17.75 -8.99 -2.34
C THR A 79 -16.95 -10.05 -3.09
N SER A 80 -16.47 -9.75 -4.30
CA SER A 80 -15.62 -10.66 -5.07
C SER A 80 -14.25 -10.78 -4.41
N ALA A 81 -13.76 -12.01 -4.28
CA ALA A 81 -12.48 -12.31 -3.65
C ALA A 81 -11.29 -12.10 -4.61
N SER A 82 -11.51 -12.08 -5.93
CA SER A 82 -10.42 -12.09 -6.93
C SER A 82 -9.51 -10.86 -6.84
N ASN A 83 -10.09 -9.66 -6.81
CA ASN A 83 -9.30 -8.42 -6.70
C ASN A 83 -8.50 -8.38 -5.39
N LEU A 84 -9.09 -8.85 -4.28
CA LEU A 84 -8.40 -8.91 -3.00
C LEU A 84 -7.27 -9.94 -3.01
N HIS A 85 -7.51 -11.09 -3.63
CA HIS A 85 -6.50 -12.15 -3.77
C HIS A 85 -5.28 -11.66 -4.54
N ASP A 86 -5.47 -10.93 -5.65
CA ASP A 86 -4.37 -10.39 -6.45
C ASP A 86 -3.50 -9.42 -5.64
N VAL A 87 -4.13 -8.42 -4.99
CA VAL A 87 -3.39 -7.38 -4.27
C VAL A 87 -2.72 -7.95 -3.00
N VAL A 88 -3.37 -8.90 -2.33
CA VAL A 88 -2.76 -9.63 -1.19
C VAL A 88 -1.59 -10.47 -1.66
N GLY A 89 -1.70 -11.15 -2.81
CA GLY A 89 -0.59 -11.92 -3.39
C GLY A 89 0.63 -11.05 -3.69
N GLN A 90 0.42 -9.85 -4.23
CA GLN A 90 1.49 -8.88 -4.47
C GLN A 90 2.13 -8.38 -3.17
N ALA A 91 1.31 -8.10 -2.15
CA ALA A 91 1.78 -7.66 -0.84
C ALA A 91 2.62 -8.74 -0.14
N ILE A 92 2.10 -9.97 -0.05
CA ILE A 92 2.80 -11.10 0.59
C ILE A 92 4.12 -11.39 -0.11
N LYS A 93 4.14 -11.40 -1.45
CA LYS A 93 5.36 -11.59 -2.26
C LYS A 93 6.46 -10.60 -1.86
N ASN A 94 6.09 -9.38 -1.49
CA ASN A 94 7.02 -8.29 -1.23
C ASN A 94 7.32 -8.04 0.26
N LEU A 95 6.72 -8.79 1.19
CA LEU A 95 7.05 -8.71 2.62
C LEU A 95 8.55 -8.98 2.88
N GLY A 96 9.15 -9.92 2.16
CA GLY A 96 10.59 -10.20 2.26
C GLY A 96 11.48 -9.02 1.85
N ASN A 97 10.98 -8.13 0.98
CA ASN A 97 11.72 -6.94 0.57
C ASN A 97 11.66 -5.80 1.60
N MET A 98 10.84 -5.89 2.66
CA MET A 98 10.71 -4.82 3.67
C MET A 98 11.91 -4.71 4.62
N TYR A 99 12.77 -5.73 4.65
CA TYR A 99 14.01 -5.78 5.44
C TYR A 99 15.25 -5.55 4.55
N PHE A 100 15.19 -4.53 3.69
CA PHE A 100 16.30 -4.12 2.85
C PHE A 100 17.36 -3.35 3.64
N THR A 101 18.62 -3.42 3.22
CA THR A 101 19.66 -2.49 3.70
C THR A 101 19.63 -1.17 2.94
N PRO A 102 20.15 -0.05 3.49
CA PRO A 102 20.21 1.21 2.76
C PRO A 102 20.95 1.08 1.42
N ASP A 103 21.98 0.24 1.35
CA ASP A 103 22.70 -0.03 0.11
C ASP A 103 21.85 -0.81 -0.90
N ASP A 104 21.10 -1.83 -0.47
CA ASP A 104 20.16 -2.56 -1.34
C ASP A 104 19.08 -1.64 -1.90
N PHE A 105 18.54 -0.74 -1.08
CA PHE A 105 17.55 0.24 -1.51
C PHE A 105 18.12 1.14 -2.61
N MET A 106 19.30 1.70 -2.36
CA MET A 106 19.94 2.57 -3.33
C MET A 106 20.29 1.81 -4.61
N LEU A 107 20.80 0.57 -4.51
CA LEU A 107 21.11 -0.24 -5.68
C LEU A 107 19.88 -0.52 -6.55
N ARG A 108 18.75 -0.90 -5.94
CA ARG A 108 17.55 -1.32 -6.68
C ARG A 108 16.65 -0.16 -7.09
N LYS A 109 16.68 0.96 -6.37
CA LYS A 109 15.73 2.07 -6.56
C LYS A 109 16.36 3.33 -7.13
N LYS A 110 17.66 3.59 -6.94
CA LYS A 110 18.29 4.88 -7.34
C LYS A 110 17.96 5.30 -8.77
N ASP A 111 18.04 4.38 -9.73
CA ASP A 111 17.76 4.69 -11.14
C ASP A 111 16.28 4.93 -11.41
N LYS A 112 15.40 4.20 -10.71
CA LYS A 112 13.95 4.41 -10.76
C LYS A 112 13.58 5.78 -10.19
N LEU A 113 14.24 6.22 -9.12
CA LEU A 113 13.93 7.48 -8.42
C LEU A 113 14.28 8.75 -9.22
N ILE A 114 15.17 8.66 -10.21
CA ILE A 114 15.52 9.80 -11.09
C ILE A 114 14.52 9.94 -12.24
N LYS A 115 13.90 8.82 -12.61
CA LYS A 115 13.07 8.75 -13.80
C LYS A 115 11.66 9.24 -13.49
N THR A 116 10.97 9.60 -14.55
CA THR A 116 9.55 9.84 -14.52
C THR A 116 8.78 8.53 -14.73
N TYR A 117 7.51 8.53 -14.37
CA TYR A 117 6.63 7.39 -14.46
C TYR A 117 6.11 7.21 -15.89
N ASN A 118 6.20 6.00 -16.45
CA ASN A 118 5.52 5.59 -17.70
C ASN A 118 5.56 6.60 -18.87
N GLN A 119 6.74 7.14 -19.20
CA GLN A 119 6.94 8.14 -20.27
C GLN A 119 6.16 9.46 -20.08
N SER A 120 5.72 9.76 -18.87
CA SER A 120 5.16 11.05 -18.46
C SER A 120 6.22 11.96 -17.84
N ASP A 121 5.82 13.14 -17.38
CA ASP A 121 6.63 14.05 -16.56
C ASP A 121 6.38 13.86 -15.05
N ILE A 122 5.62 12.81 -14.65
CA ILE A 122 5.35 12.50 -13.25
C ILE A 122 6.65 11.99 -12.61
N ILE A 123 7.30 12.82 -11.80
CA ILE A 123 8.50 12.41 -11.03
C ILE A 123 8.15 11.27 -10.07
N ARG A 124 9.08 10.33 -9.87
CA ARG A 124 8.84 9.14 -9.02
C ARG A 124 9.22 9.34 -7.56
N LEU A 125 10.17 10.23 -7.26
CA LEU A 125 10.35 10.78 -5.93
C LEU A 125 9.27 11.85 -5.72
N ARG A 126 8.16 11.48 -5.09
CA ARG A 126 6.99 12.36 -4.90
C ARG A 126 7.22 13.36 -3.77
N GLN A 127 7.97 12.95 -2.75
CA GLN A 127 8.34 13.76 -1.61
C GLN A 127 9.69 13.32 -1.04
N GLY A 128 10.49 14.28 -0.56
CA GLY A 128 11.75 14.05 0.16
C GLY A 128 13.01 14.50 -0.57
N ASN A 129 14.13 14.53 0.15
CA ASN A 129 15.43 14.95 -0.38
C ASN A 129 16.28 13.75 -0.82
N ARG A 130 16.54 13.65 -2.12
CA ARG A 130 17.33 12.57 -2.69
C ARG A 130 18.77 12.51 -2.17
N SER A 131 19.42 13.64 -1.99
CA SER A 131 20.83 13.68 -1.57
C SER A 131 21.02 13.14 -0.15
N GLU A 132 20.01 13.32 0.70
CA GLU A 132 20.01 12.87 2.10
C GLU A 132 19.41 11.47 2.28
N LEU A 133 18.75 10.94 1.25
CA LEU A 133 18.00 9.68 1.31
C LEU A 133 18.80 8.53 1.93
N LYS A 134 20.05 8.30 1.48
CA LYS A 134 20.87 7.22 2.02
C LYS A 134 21.18 7.41 3.50
N ASN A 135 21.45 8.65 3.91
CA ASN A 135 21.73 8.98 5.32
C ASN A 135 20.48 8.77 6.18
N HIS A 136 19.33 9.29 5.74
CA HIS A 136 18.05 9.09 6.44
C HIS A 136 17.66 7.61 6.54
N LEU A 137 17.89 6.82 5.49
CA LEU A 137 17.72 5.36 5.55
C LEU A 137 18.63 4.69 6.60
N CYS A 138 19.87 5.14 6.73
CA CYS A 138 20.77 4.61 7.76
C CYS A 138 20.28 4.98 9.18
N ILE A 139 19.79 6.21 9.36
CA ILE A 139 19.28 6.72 10.63
C ILE A 139 18.00 5.97 11.04
N ILE A 140 17.01 5.89 10.16
CA ILE A 140 15.72 5.28 10.47
C ILE A 140 15.86 3.78 10.76
N GLN A 141 16.71 3.05 10.02
CA GLN A 141 16.90 1.62 10.23
C GLN A 141 17.67 1.27 11.50
N ARG A 142 18.43 2.20 12.07
CA ARG A 142 19.08 2.04 13.38
C ARG A 142 18.15 2.38 14.54
N ASN A 143 16.98 2.97 14.27
CA ASN A 143 16.05 3.33 15.31
C ASN A 143 15.33 2.08 15.85
N PRO A 144 15.44 1.76 17.14
CA PRO A 144 14.79 0.58 17.73
C PRO A 144 13.26 0.66 17.73
N GLN A 145 12.69 1.86 17.55
CA GLN A 145 11.25 2.08 17.42
C GLN A 145 10.74 1.95 15.99
N LEU A 146 11.63 1.64 15.02
CA LEU A 146 11.24 1.44 13.63
C LEU A 146 10.22 0.33 13.52
N TYR A 147 9.03 0.68 13.05
CA TYR A 147 8.01 -0.29 12.66
C TYR A 147 7.77 -0.26 11.15
N ARG A 148 7.32 -1.39 10.61
CA ARG A 148 7.07 -1.57 9.18
C ARG A 148 5.59 -1.77 8.95
N LYS A 149 5.03 -1.13 7.93
CA LYS A 149 3.62 -1.28 7.55
C LYS A 149 3.50 -1.84 6.14
N CYS A 150 2.68 -2.88 5.98
CA CYS A 150 2.24 -3.31 4.65
C CYS A 150 0.77 -2.90 4.52
N ILE A 151 0.50 -2.00 3.59
CA ILE A 151 -0.76 -1.27 3.47
C ILE A 151 -1.42 -1.66 2.16
N LEU A 152 -2.65 -2.15 2.24
CA LEU A 152 -3.52 -2.37 1.07
C LEU A 152 -4.48 -1.20 0.95
N VAL A 153 -4.57 -0.59 -0.22
CA VAL A 153 -5.52 0.49 -0.51
C VAL A 153 -6.47 0.00 -1.60
N CYS A 154 -7.70 -0.32 -1.21
CA CYS A 154 -8.64 -1.05 -2.06
C CYS A 154 -10.00 -0.34 -2.14
N SER A 155 -10.36 0.17 -3.33
CA SER A 155 -11.65 0.86 -3.52
C SER A 155 -12.85 -0.08 -3.68
N PHE A 156 -12.61 -1.37 -3.91
CA PHE A 156 -13.65 -2.37 -4.16
C PHE A 156 -14.20 -3.04 -2.90
N ILE A 157 -13.60 -2.80 -1.72
CA ILE A 157 -14.07 -3.31 -0.43
C ILE A 157 -14.65 -2.18 0.43
N SER A 158 -15.65 -2.52 1.24
CA SER A 158 -16.23 -1.64 2.27
C SER A 158 -16.00 -2.27 3.65
N LYS A 159 -15.53 -1.48 4.61
CA LYS A 159 -15.31 -1.93 5.98
C LYS A 159 -16.62 -2.34 6.64
N ASN A 160 -17.68 -1.56 6.46
CA ASN A 160 -19.01 -1.86 7.00
C ASN A 160 -19.52 -3.19 6.45
N GLU A 161 -19.44 -3.41 5.14
CA GLU A 161 -19.89 -4.66 4.53
C GLU A 161 -19.08 -5.86 5.04
N ILE A 162 -17.74 -5.77 5.03
CA ILE A 162 -16.88 -6.84 5.54
C ILE A 162 -17.17 -7.14 7.01
N THR A 163 -17.33 -6.10 7.83
CA THR A 163 -17.59 -6.24 9.28
C THR A 163 -18.94 -6.92 9.52
N ASN A 164 -19.98 -6.53 8.78
CA ASN A 164 -21.31 -7.15 8.88
C ASN A 164 -21.29 -8.63 8.49
N GLN A 165 -20.57 -8.95 7.41
CA GLN A 165 -20.41 -10.32 6.94
C GLN A 165 -19.60 -11.17 7.95
N PHE A 166 -18.51 -10.64 8.50
CA PHE A 166 -17.70 -11.34 9.51
C PHE A 166 -18.45 -11.52 10.83
N ASN A 167 -19.26 -10.54 11.24
CA ASN A 167 -20.15 -10.68 12.39
C ASN A 167 -21.21 -11.77 12.19
N SER A 168 -21.68 -11.96 10.95
CA SER A 168 -22.61 -13.04 10.61
C SER A 168 -21.93 -14.42 10.75
N ILE A 169 -20.69 -14.56 10.29
CA ILE A 169 -19.87 -15.76 10.50
C ILE A 169 -19.69 -16.03 12.00
N LYS A 170 -19.31 -15.00 12.78
CA LYS A 170 -19.11 -15.12 14.24
C LYS A 170 -20.38 -15.59 14.97
N LYS A 171 -21.56 -15.21 14.47
CA LYS A 171 -22.87 -15.63 15.01
C LYS A 171 -23.32 -17.01 14.50
N GLY A 172 -22.48 -17.73 13.75
CA GLY A 172 -22.82 -19.04 13.18
C GLY A 172 -23.84 -18.98 12.04
N LYS A 173 -24.10 -17.80 11.46
CA LYS A 173 -25.04 -17.67 10.34
C LYS A 173 -24.38 -18.17 9.04
N LYS A 174 -25.17 -18.81 8.18
CA LYS A 174 -24.72 -19.22 6.84
C LYS A 174 -24.41 -17.97 6.01
N VAL A 175 -23.20 -17.88 5.49
CA VAL A 175 -22.75 -16.84 4.55
C VAL A 175 -22.44 -17.46 3.18
N LYS A 176 -22.33 -16.61 2.15
CA LYS A 176 -21.96 -17.06 0.79
C LYS A 176 -20.49 -17.52 0.77
N GLY A 177 -20.14 -18.42 -0.16
CA GLY A 177 -18.79 -18.98 -0.27
C GLY A 177 -17.70 -17.93 -0.51
N ASN A 178 -17.98 -16.92 -1.34
CA ASN A 178 -17.07 -15.80 -1.60
C ASN A 178 -16.73 -14.98 -0.33
N ILE A 179 -17.67 -14.89 0.62
CA ILE A 179 -17.42 -14.23 1.92
C ILE A 179 -16.44 -15.03 2.77
N THR A 180 -16.58 -16.36 2.76
CA THR A 180 -15.65 -17.25 3.46
C THR A 180 -14.26 -17.12 2.84
N GLN A 181 -14.15 -17.10 1.51
CA GLN A 181 -12.88 -16.86 0.80
C GLN A 181 -12.27 -15.51 1.17
N LEU A 182 -13.07 -14.45 1.25
CA LEU A 182 -12.60 -13.13 1.66
C LEU A 182 -12.00 -13.15 3.08
N LEU A 183 -12.64 -13.86 4.03
CA LEU A 183 -12.09 -14.07 5.37
C LEU A 183 -10.72 -14.78 5.33
N TRP A 184 -10.60 -15.85 4.54
CA TRP A 184 -9.34 -16.58 4.39
C TRP A 184 -8.22 -15.71 3.81
N ILE A 185 -8.53 -14.91 2.79
CA ILE A 185 -7.55 -14.03 2.14
C ILE A 185 -7.06 -12.95 3.11
N VAL A 186 -7.98 -12.27 3.81
CA VAL A 186 -7.61 -11.26 4.83
C VAL A 186 -6.81 -11.90 5.96
N SER A 187 -7.21 -13.08 6.43
CA SER A 187 -6.51 -13.79 7.51
C SER A 187 -5.10 -14.20 7.08
N SER A 188 -4.93 -14.67 5.85
CA SER A 188 -3.63 -15.03 5.28
C SER A 188 -2.69 -13.82 5.19
N PHE A 189 -3.20 -12.68 4.72
CA PHE A 189 -2.45 -11.42 4.69
C PHE A 189 -1.99 -11.01 6.10
N VAL A 190 -2.91 -11.00 7.07
CA VAL A 190 -2.62 -10.60 8.44
C VAL A 190 -1.60 -11.53 9.09
N HIS A 191 -1.69 -12.85 8.87
CA HIS A 191 -0.72 -13.80 9.40
C HIS A 191 0.65 -13.63 8.76
N ALA A 192 0.74 -13.59 7.43
CA ALA A 192 2.02 -13.42 6.73
C ALA A 192 2.75 -12.12 7.15
N ALA A 193 2.02 -11.01 7.28
CA ALA A 193 2.61 -9.75 7.74
C ALA A 193 3.12 -9.86 9.19
N LYS A 194 2.32 -10.45 10.10
CA LYS A 194 2.70 -10.61 11.51
C LYS A 194 3.90 -11.53 11.71
N GLU A 195 4.00 -12.61 10.95
CA GLU A 195 5.16 -13.52 10.96
C GLU A 195 6.46 -12.78 10.63
N MET A 196 6.38 -11.77 9.76
CA MET A 196 7.51 -10.92 9.38
C MET A 196 7.68 -9.68 10.29
N ASN A 197 6.97 -9.60 11.43
CA ASN A 197 6.94 -8.41 12.29
C ASN A 197 6.59 -7.10 11.54
N VAL A 198 5.68 -7.22 10.57
CA VAL A 198 5.12 -6.12 9.79
C VAL A 198 3.67 -5.90 10.22
N ILE A 199 3.27 -4.64 10.33
CA ILE A 199 1.91 -4.23 10.68
C ILE A 199 1.05 -4.26 9.40
N PRO A 200 0.05 -5.15 9.29
CA PRO A 200 -0.89 -5.15 8.18
C PRO A 200 -1.92 -4.03 8.36
N VAL A 201 -2.16 -3.26 7.30
CA VAL A 201 -3.19 -2.21 7.26
C VAL A 201 -3.98 -2.33 5.98
N ILE A 202 -5.29 -2.12 6.04
CA ILE A 202 -6.18 -2.08 4.89
C ILE A 202 -6.97 -0.77 4.94
N TYR A 203 -6.81 0.05 3.91
CA TYR A 203 -7.64 1.20 3.63
C TYR A 203 -8.70 0.79 2.63
N SER A 204 -9.96 0.96 3.02
CA SER A 204 -11.14 0.59 2.24
C SER A 204 -12.14 1.72 2.25
N LYS A 205 -13.18 1.62 1.43
CA LYS A 205 -14.36 2.46 1.62
C LYS A 205 -14.95 2.23 3.02
N PRO A 206 -15.65 3.23 3.59
CA PRO A 206 -16.39 3.06 4.83
C PRO A 206 -17.37 1.87 4.75
#